data_AF-A0A954V4J8-F1
#
_entry.id   AF-A0A954V4J8-F1
#
_cell.length_a   1.000
_cell.length_b   1.000
_cell.length_c   1.000
_cell.angle_alpha   90.00
_cell.angle_beta   90.00
_cell.angle_gamma   90.00
#
_symmetry.space_group_name_H-M   'P 1'
#
loop_
_entity.id
_entity.type
_entity.pdbx_description
1 polymer ?
#
loop_
_entity_poly.entity_id
_entity_poly.type
_entity_poly.pdbx_seq_one_letter_code
_entity_poly.pdbx_strand_id
1 'polypeptide(L)'
;MSTAQHLHRRRYTLLELMIVLAILAGVMAIAWPRLSRRSDRARLQDSALQLKAELAEARQAAVSGGYPLRLFYVPGTSQYAVGTRPPDHFNSTINDSFAGSSPEDQGGLANGSMTFGRSGRNDTGGNGTRGNGTFRDQPLTQSTGDPGDRFSDRAGWVDPRTRPPALRYLSDDVVFVDPGRQLTNLDATNVRFDVSQRDDTGPATMEIGAGQPDSVALSHWQELVVFYPNGRANSANFQLEDPSSRSGYRIKVQVRGLTGATTMEVVQPPPPDEMKDPNAATENKSLVGNRAVNNMERNAVSASGNPSNNFNRASEPVR
;
A
#
# COMPACT_ATOMS: atom_id res chain seq x y z
N MET A 1 -41.64 53.33 42.29
CA MET A 1 -40.85 52.34 43.06
C MET A 1 -39.91 51.64 42.09
N SER A 2 -38.65 52.08 42.02
CA SER A 2 -37.64 51.50 41.13
C SER A 2 -36.45 51.10 42.00
N THR A 3 -36.44 49.84 42.42
CA THR A 3 -35.35 49.20 43.15
C THR A 3 -34.21 48.93 42.18
N ALA A 4 -33.29 49.90 42.06
CA ALA A 4 -32.06 49.76 41.30
C ALA A 4 -31.18 48.68 41.94
N GLN A 5 -31.22 47.48 41.38
CA GLN A 5 -30.31 46.40 41.72
C GLN A 5 -28.89 46.82 41.30
N HIS A 6 -28.10 47.23 42.27
CA HIS A 6 -26.66 47.37 42.16
C HIS A 6 -26.07 45.97 41.91
N LEU A 7 -25.93 45.62 40.63
CA LEU A 7 -25.19 44.45 40.19
C LEU A 7 -23.74 44.61 40.64
N HIS A 8 -23.41 43.94 41.74
CA HIS A 8 -22.06 43.79 42.26
C HIS A 8 -21.16 43.26 41.15
N ARG A 9 -20.40 44.16 40.51
CA ARG A 9 -19.31 43.76 39.60
C ARG A 9 -18.18 43.20 40.47
N ARG A 10 -18.17 41.87 40.65
CA ARG A 10 -17.04 41.17 41.26
C ARG A 10 -15.81 41.42 40.40
N ARG A 11 -14.83 42.13 40.97
CA ARG A 11 -13.51 42.28 40.36
C ARG A 11 -12.70 41.06 40.79
N TYR A 12 -12.50 40.12 39.86
CA TYR A 12 -11.62 38.97 40.06
C TYR A 12 -10.17 39.46 40.20
N THR A 13 -9.45 38.93 41.18
CA THR A 13 -8.04 39.30 41.37
C THR A 13 -7.17 38.60 40.32
N LEU A 14 -6.06 39.23 39.93
CA LEU A 14 -5.11 38.64 38.97
C LEU A 14 -4.57 37.30 39.49
N LEU A 15 -4.33 37.22 40.80
CA LEU A 15 -3.89 36.00 41.48
C LEU A 15 -4.93 34.87 41.39
N GLU A 16 -6.22 35.16 41.55
CA GLU A 16 -7.29 34.17 41.41
C GLU A 16 -7.35 33.60 39.98
N LEU A 17 -7.23 34.46 38.96
CA LEU A 17 -7.15 34.01 37.56
C LEU A 17 -5.91 33.15 37.30
N MET A 18 -4.76 33.50 37.87
CA MET A 18 -3.55 32.68 37.73
C MET A 18 -3.70 31.30 38.39
N ILE A 19 -4.30 31.23 39.58
CA ILE A 19 -4.55 29.95 40.26
C ILE A 19 -5.53 29.10 39.44
N VAL A 20 -6.61 29.68 38.92
CA VAL A 20 -7.59 28.97 38.10
C VAL A 20 -6.94 28.41 36.83
N LEU A 21 -6.13 29.21 36.13
CA LEU A 21 -5.41 28.74 34.95
C LEU A 21 -4.41 27.63 35.28
N ALA A 22 -3.69 27.73 36.41
CA ALA A 22 -2.77 26.71 36.85
C ALA A 22 -3.47 25.36 37.12
N ILE A 23 -4.63 25.41 37.80
CA ILE A 23 -5.44 24.21 38.07
C ILE A 23 -5.97 23.62 36.75
N LEU A 24 -6.49 24.45 35.83
CA LEU A 24 -6.98 23.99 34.53
C LEU A 24 -5.89 23.32 33.70
N ALA A 25 -4.68 23.90 33.68
CA ALA A 25 -3.54 23.31 32.99
C ALA A 25 -3.15 21.95 33.60
N GLY A 26 -3.15 21.83 34.92
CA GLY A 26 -2.90 20.57 35.62
C GLY A 26 -3.93 19.48 35.28
N VAL A 27 -5.21 19.83 35.23
CA VAL A 27 -6.28 18.88 34.84
C VAL A 27 -6.14 18.47 33.38
N MET A 28 -5.85 19.41 32.48
CA MET A 28 -5.64 19.11 31.05
C MET A 28 -4.44 18.18 30.82
N ALA A 29 -3.34 18.36 31.56
CA ALA A 29 -2.18 17.49 31.47
C ALA A 29 -2.50 16.02 31.80
N ILE A 30 -3.44 15.79 32.73
CA ILE A 30 -3.89 14.43 33.11
C ILE A 30 -4.91 13.88 32.10
N ALA A 31 -5.75 14.73 31.51
CA ALA A 31 -6.78 14.31 30.57
C ALA A 31 -6.26 14.01 29.16
N TRP A 32 -5.24 14.74 28.70
CA TRP A 32 -4.72 14.67 27.32
C TRP A 32 -4.30 13.26 26.86
N PRO A 33 -3.54 12.46 27.64
CA PRO A 33 -3.08 11.14 27.19
C PRO A 33 -4.22 10.15 26.92
N ARG A 34 -5.38 10.34 27.58
CA ARG A 34 -6.57 9.51 27.35
C ARG A 34 -7.32 9.92 26.09
N LEU A 35 -7.33 11.21 25.78
CA LEU A 35 -7.98 11.73 24.59
C LEU A 35 -7.19 11.39 23.32
N SER A 36 -5.86 11.51 23.36
CA SER A 36 -5.00 11.20 22.21
C SER A 36 -5.14 9.74 21.75
N ARG A 37 -5.25 8.79 22.68
CA ARG A 37 -5.45 7.36 22.34
C ARG A 37 -6.73 7.11 21.55
N ARG A 38 -7.78 7.93 21.75
CA ARG A 38 -9.03 7.78 21.01
C ARG A 38 -8.91 8.33 19.59
N SER A 39 -8.18 9.43 19.39
CA SER A 39 -7.96 9.98 18.05
C SER A 39 -7.12 9.04 17.19
N ASP A 40 -6.05 8.46 17.74
CA ASP A 40 -5.16 7.55 16.99
C ASP A 40 -5.94 6.34 16.46
N ARG A 41 -6.78 5.74 17.30
CA ARG A 41 -7.65 4.62 16.91
C ARG A 41 -8.66 5.03 15.84
N ALA A 42 -9.26 6.20 15.95
CA ALA A 42 -10.22 6.69 14.96
C ALA A 42 -9.55 6.87 13.59
N ARG A 43 -8.37 7.48 13.54
CA ARG A 43 -7.61 7.69 12.29
C ARG A 43 -7.21 6.39 11.62
N LEU A 44 -6.71 5.42 12.39
CA LEU A 44 -6.35 4.10 11.90
C LEU A 44 -7.58 3.37 11.35
N GLN A 45 -8.72 3.49 12.04
CA GLN A 45 -9.99 2.90 11.61
C GLN A 45 -10.53 3.56 10.33
N ASP A 46 -10.46 4.88 10.22
CA ASP A 46 -10.88 5.62 9.03
C ASP A 46 -10.03 5.24 7.81
N SER A 47 -8.70 5.13 7.99
CA SER A 47 -7.78 4.68 6.94
C SER A 47 -8.08 3.24 6.51
N ALA A 48 -8.37 2.34 7.45
CA ALA A 48 -8.77 0.97 7.15
C ALA A 48 -10.12 0.90 6.41
N LEU A 49 -11.09 1.76 6.78
CA LEU A 49 -12.37 1.86 6.10
C LEU A 49 -12.22 2.37 4.66
N GLN A 50 -11.35 3.37 4.45
CA GLN A 50 -11.01 3.87 3.12
C GLN A 50 -10.39 2.75 2.27
N LEU A 51 -9.38 2.06 2.79
CA LEU A 51 -8.75 0.94 2.08
C LEU A 51 -9.76 -0.16 1.77
N LYS A 52 -10.67 -0.48 2.70
CA LYS A 52 -11.74 -1.46 2.48
C LYS A 52 -12.68 -1.03 1.35
N ALA A 53 -13.08 0.25 1.31
CA ALA A 53 -13.92 0.78 0.24
C ALA A 53 -13.23 0.66 -1.12
N GLU A 54 -11.93 0.99 -1.18
CA GLU A 54 -11.16 0.88 -2.42
C GLU A 54 -10.91 -0.56 -2.86
N LEU A 55 -10.73 -1.50 -1.93
CA LEU A 55 -10.68 -2.93 -2.27
C LEU A 55 -12.01 -3.43 -2.84
N ALA A 56 -13.14 -2.94 -2.33
CA ALA A 56 -14.46 -3.26 -2.87
C ALA A 56 -14.65 -2.67 -4.27
N GLU A 57 -14.22 -1.43 -4.49
CA GLU A 57 -14.22 -0.76 -5.80
C GLU A 57 -13.33 -1.50 -6.80
N ALA A 58 -12.10 -1.87 -6.40
CA ALA A 58 -11.16 -2.63 -7.21
C ALA A 58 -11.76 -3.98 -7.65
N ARG A 59 -12.46 -4.67 -6.74
CA ARG A 59 -13.18 -5.90 -7.08
C ARG A 59 -14.27 -5.64 -8.11
N GLN A 60 -15.09 -4.62 -7.92
CA GLN A 60 -16.16 -4.27 -8.87
C GLN A 60 -15.59 -3.88 -10.24
N ALA A 61 -14.46 -3.16 -10.27
CA ALA A 61 -13.74 -2.80 -11.49
C ALA A 61 -13.16 -4.05 -12.19
N ALA A 62 -12.64 -5.04 -11.45
CA ALA A 62 -12.16 -6.29 -12.04
C ALA A 62 -13.30 -7.10 -12.68
N VAL A 63 -14.45 -7.18 -12.00
CA VAL A 63 -15.64 -7.89 -12.48
C VAL A 63 -16.23 -7.21 -13.71
N SER A 64 -16.40 -5.89 -13.68
CA SER A 64 -16.97 -5.13 -14.80
C SER A 64 -16.00 -5.00 -15.98
N GLY A 65 -14.70 -4.88 -15.71
CA GLY A 65 -13.67 -4.74 -16.74
C GLY A 65 -13.26 -6.04 -17.42
N GLY A 66 -13.51 -7.19 -16.79
CA GLY A 66 -13.15 -8.49 -17.37
C GLY A 66 -11.66 -8.82 -17.30
N TYR A 67 -10.86 -8.08 -16.52
CA TYR A 67 -9.42 -8.32 -16.33
C TYR A 67 -9.05 -8.29 -14.83
N PRO A 68 -7.98 -8.99 -14.43
CA PRO A 68 -7.56 -9.01 -13.03
C PRO A 68 -6.99 -7.66 -12.59
N LEU A 69 -7.33 -7.23 -11.37
CA LEU A 69 -6.74 -6.06 -10.70
C LEU A 69 -5.94 -6.51 -9.49
N ARG A 70 -4.79 -5.88 -9.29
CA ARG A 70 -3.84 -6.17 -8.23
C ARG A 70 -3.71 -4.94 -7.34
N LEU A 71 -3.67 -5.15 -6.03
CA LEU A 71 -3.28 -4.12 -5.08
C LEU A 71 -1.79 -4.29 -4.79
N PHE A 72 -1.03 -3.22 -5.01
CA PHE A 72 0.38 -3.12 -4.68
C PHE A 72 0.57 -2.18 -3.50
N TYR A 73 1.56 -2.43 -2.66
CA TYR A 73 1.90 -1.58 -1.54
C TYR A 73 3.40 -1.58 -1.28
N VAL A 74 3.87 -0.57 -0.54
CA VAL A 74 5.25 -0.50 -0.08
C VAL A 74 5.26 -0.67 1.45
N PRO A 75 5.85 -1.76 2.00
CA PRO A 75 5.90 -1.98 3.43
C PRO A 75 6.56 -0.83 4.19
N GLY A 76 6.03 -0.51 5.37
CA GLY A 76 6.51 0.59 6.20
C GLY A 76 6.14 1.98 5.69
N THR A 77 5.33 2.08 4.63
CA THR A 77 4.83 3.36 4.11
C THR A 77 3.31 3.38 4.03
N SER A 78 2.74 4.57 3.82
CA SER A 78 1.31 4.77 3.54
C SER A 78 0.95 4.55 2.07
N GLN A 79 1.91 4.20 1.21
CA GLN A 79 1.73 4.16 -0.23
C GLN A 79 1.16 2.83 -0.69
N TYR A 80 0.12 2.91 -1.51
CA TYR A 80 -0.45 1.76 -2.20
C TYR A 80 -1.01 2.16 -3.56
N ALA A 81 -1.22 1.20 -4.43
CA ALA A 81 -1.77 1.44 -5.75
C ALA A 81 -2.63 0.25 -6.20
N VAL A 82 -3.67 0.53 -6.98
CA VAL A 82 -4.52 -0.50 -7.58
C VAL A 82 -4.40 -0.43 -9.09
N GLY A 83 -4.05 -1.55 -9.72
CA GLY A 83 -3.97 -1.63 -11.17
C GLY A 83 -3.61 -3.02 -11.68
N THR A 84 -3.34 -3.11 -12.98
CA THR A 84 -2.96 -4.37 -13.63
C THR A 84 -1.47 -4.69 -13.46
N ARG A 85 -0.66 -3.66 -13.18
CA ARG A 85 0.81 -3.72 -13.07
C ARG A 85 1.33 -2.83 -11.93
N PRO A 86 2.52 -3.13 -11.37
CA PRO A 86 3.18 -2.27 -10.39
C PRO A 86 3.43 -0.84 -10.91
N PRO A 87 3.44 0.20 -10.04
CA PRO A 87 3.64 1.60 -10.44
C PRO A 87 5.04 1.95 -10.98
N ASP A 88 6.07 1.23 -10.55
CA ASP A 88 7.48 1.45 -10.88
C ASP A 88 7.85 1.13 -12.34
N HIS A 89 7.06 0.32 -13.03
CA HIS A 89 7.28 0.02 -14.46
C HIS A 89 6.92 1.16 -15.43
N PHE A 90 6.40 2.30 -14.96
CA PHE A 90 6.01 3.38 -15.87
C PHE A 90 7.19 4.15 -16.46
N ASN A 91 8.33 4.18 -15.76
CA ASN A 91 9.47 5.00 -16.21
C ASN A 91 10.45 4.26 -17.13
N SER A 92 10.43 2.92 -17.17
CA SER A 92 11.32 2.16 -18.05
C SER A 92 10.82 2.11 -19.51
N THR A 93 9.50 2.04 -19.74
CA THR A 93 8.98 1.88 -21.10
C THR A 93 9.16 3.14 -21.96
N ILE A 94 9.16 4.34 -21.36
CA ILE A 94 9.37 5.59 -22.11
C ILE A 94 10.83 5.70 -22.59
N ASN A 95 11.79 5.23 -21.79
CA ASN A 95 13.20 5.24 -22.18
C ASN A 95 13.55 4.11 -23.17
N ASP A 96 12.98 2.91 -23.01
CA ASP A 96 13.22 1.79 -23.95
C ASP A 96 12.61 2.04 -25.34
N SER A 97 11.51 2.79 -25.42
CA SER A 97 10.90 3.16 -26.71
C SER A 97 11.74 4.16 -27.50
N PHE A 98 12.67 4.88 -26.85
CA PHE A 98 13.55 5.86 -27.49
C PHE A 98 14.95 5.30 -27.75
N ALA A 99 15.37 4.25 -27.04
CA ALA A 99 16.67 3.61 -27.20
C ALA A 99 16.78 2.69 -28.44
N GLY A 100 15.69 2.53 -29.22
CA GLY A 100 15.59 1.57 -30.34
C GLY A 100 15.91 2.09 -31.74
N SER A 101 16.12 3.40 -31.96
CA SER A 101 16.61 3.88 -33.26
C SER A 101 18.13 4.02 -33.21
N SER A 102 18.85 2.95 -33.57
CA SER A 102 20.28 3.04 -33.87
C SER A 102 20.51 4.17 -34.89
N PRO A 103 21.44 5.12 -34.66
CA PRO A 103 21.67 6.26 -35.55
C PRO A 103 22.21 5.89 -36.94
N GLU A 104 22.52 4.61 -37.19
CA GLU A 104 23.32 4.22 -38.35
C GLU A 104 22.58 4.25 -39.70
N ASP A 105 21.24 4.35 -39.71
CA ASP A 105 20.47 4.41 -40.96
C ASP A 105 19.83 5.79 -41.26
N GLN A 106 20.23 6.86 -40.55
CA GLN A 106 19.88 8.22 -40.95
C GLN A 106 21.02 8.86 -41.74
N GLY A 107 21.16 8.43 -42.98
CA GLY A 107 21.84 9.20 -44.01
C GLY A 107 21.20 10.58 -44.16
N GLY A 108 21.81 11.59 -43.55
CA GLY A 108 21.78 12.96 -44.08
C GLY A 108 20.69 13.91 -43.58
N LEU A 109 20.30 13.89 -42.29
CA LEU A 109 19.59 15.02 -41.69
C LEU A 109 20.42 15.59 -40.53
N ALA A 110 20.95 16.80 -40.77
CA ALA A 110 21.85 17.54 -39.91
C ALA A 110 21.31 17.75 -38.49
N ASN A 111 22.17 17.53 -37.48
CA ASN A 111 22.24 18.15 -36.14
C ASN A 111 21.06 19.06 -35.71
N GLY A 112 19.85 18.53 -35.66
CA GLY A 112 18.68 19.20 -35.11
C GLY A 112 18.44 18.72 -33.69
N SER A 113 19.10 19.35 -32.72
CA SER A 113 18.73 19.22 -31.30
C SER A 113 17.25 19.59 -31.14
N MET A 114 16.38 18.59 -30.89
CA MET A 114 15.00 18.85 -30.46
C MET A 114 15.04 19.17 -28.97
N THR A 115 15.14 20.45 -28.64
CA THR A 115 15.02 20.93 -27.27
C THR A 115 13.55 21.19 -26.98
N PHE A 116 12.94 20.39 -26.10
CA PHE A 116 11.56 20.64 -25.66
C PHE A 116 11.56 21.76 -24.63
N GLY A 117 10.89 22.86 -24.93
CA GLY A 117 10.64 23.91 -23.94
C GLY A 117 9.78 23.41 -22.78
N ARG A 118 9.85 24.09 -21.62
CA ARG A 118 9.14 23.77 -20.37
C ARG A 118 7.60 23.64 -20.49
N SER A 119 7.02 23.99 -21.64
CA SER A 119 5.58 23.93 -21.94
C SER A 119 5.14 22.69 -22.74
N GLY A 120 6.06 21.81 -23.16
CA GLY A 120 5.71 20.58 -23.90
C GLY A 120 5.14 20.80 -25.30
N ARG A 121 5.31 21.98 -25.89
CA ARG A 121 5.04 22.21 -27.32
C ARG A 121 6.29 21.97 -28.15
N ASN A 122 6.14 21.25 -29.25
CA ASN A 122 7.20 21.05 -30.23
C ASN A 122 7.32 22.35 -31.05
N ASP A 123 8.37 23.11 -30.76
CA ASP A 123 8.68 24.36 -31.49
C ASP A 123 9.52 24.09 -32.75
N THR A 124 9.62 22.82 -33.18
CA THR A 124 10.27 22.44 -34.45
C THR A 124 9.39 22.82 -35.65
N GLY A 125 9.13 24.12 -35.79
CA GLY A 125 8.85 24.74 -37.07
C GLY A 125 10.10 24.58 -37.93
N GLY A 126 10.25 23.42 -38.55
CA GLY A 126 11.21 23.21 -39.62
C GLY A 126 10.93 24.24 -40.70
N ASN A 127 11.76 25.28 -40.78
CA ASN A 127 11.80 26.18 -41.91
C ASN A 127 12.42 25.40 -43.08
N GLY A 128 11.59 24.62 -43.76
CA GLY A 128 11.94 24.05 -45.05
C GLY A 128 12.20 25.21 -46.00
N THR A 129 13.45 25.36 -46.43
CA THR A 129 13.84 26.22 -47.55
C THR A 129 13.06 25.76 -48.78
N ARG A 130 11.90 26.37 -49.01
CA ARG A 130 11.09 26.13 -50.19
C ARG A 130 11.82 26.71 -51.39
N GLY A 131 12.24 25.83 -52.30
CA GLY A 131 12.54 26.19 -53.67
C GLY A 131 11.35 26.95 -54.27
N ASN A 132 11.68 28.04 -54.95
CA ASN A 132 10.77 28.94 -55.64
C ASN A 132 9.99 28.19 -56.73
N GLY A 133 8.81 27.69 -56.38
CA GLY A 133 7.86 27.05 -57.29
C GLY A 133 6.54 27.80 -57.24
N THR A 134 6.19 28.43 -58.34
CA THR A 134 4.99 29.25 -58.56
C THR A 134 3.73 28.61 -57.99
N PHE A 135 3.11 29.33 -57.06
CA PHE A 135 1.78 29.07 -56.51
C PHE A 135 0.74 29.28 -57.62
N ARG A 136 0.27 28.18 -58.23
CA ARG A 136 -0.92 28.15 -59.08
C ARG A 136 -2.01 27.38 -58.35
N ASP A 137 -3.09 28.11 -58.07
CA ASP A 137 -4.48 27.68 -57.90
C ASP A 137 -4.71 26.17 -57.93
N GLN A 138 -4.86 25.57 -56.75
CA GLN A 138 -5.64 24.35 -56.63
C GLN A 138 -6.96 24.67 -55.93
N PRO A 139 -8.11 24.30 -56.52
CA PRO A 139 -9.40 24.50 -55.89
C PRO A 139 -9.51 23.64 -54.63
N LEU A 140 -10.05 24.23 -53.57
CA LEU A 140 -10.48 23.56 -52.35
C LEU A 140 -11.39 22.38 -52.71
N THR A 141 -10.84 21.17 -52.70
CA THR A 141 -11.65 19.95 -52.68
C THR A 141 -12.27 19.87 -51.30
N GLN A 142 -13.54 20.26 -51.20
CA GLN A 142 -14.38 19.93 -50.06
C GLN A 142 -14.37 18.41 -49.94
N SER A 143 -13.69 17.93 -48.90
CA SER A 143 -13.74 16.54 -48.46
C SER A 143 -15.19 16.18 -48.20
N THR A 144 -15.79 15.43 -49.12
CA THR A 144 -17.09 14.79 -48.96
C THR A 144 -16.98 13.86 -47.76
N GLY A 145 -17.54 14.30 -46.64
CA GLY A 145 -17.50 13.59 -45.37
C GLY A 145 -18.07 12.19 -45.52
N ASP A 146 -17.23 11.20 -45.26
CA ASP A 146 -17.63 9.83 -45.04
C ASP A 146 -18.53 9.79 -43.78
N PRO A 147 -19.81 9.37 -43.88
CA PRO A 147 -20.73 9.31 -42.74
C PRO A 147 -20.34 8.28 -41.66
N GLY A 148 -19.29 7.48 -41.88
CA GLY A 148 -18.88 6.39 -41.00
C GLY A 148 -18.12 6.79 -39.73
N ASP A 149 -17.40 7.92 -39.72
CA ASP A 149 -16.39 8.20 -38.68
C ASP A 149 -16.87 9.04 -37.49
N ARG A 150 -18.18 9.20 -37.32
CA ARG A 150 -18.77 10.01 -36.23
C ARG A 150 -18.77 9.35 -34.84
N PHE A 151 -18.07 8.23 -34.65
CA PHE A 151 -18.03 7.52 -33.36
C PHE A 151 -16.73 7.65 -32.56
N SER A 152 -15.68 8.29 -33.10
CA SER A 152 -14.40 8.47 -32.39
C SER A 152 -14.39 9.66 -31.42
N ASP A 153 -15.32 10.61 -31.54
CA ASP A 153 -15.41 11.80 -30.66
C ASP A 153 -16.22 11.57 -29.38
N ARG A 154 -16.65 10.33 -29.11
CA ARG A 154 -17.38 9.99 -27.88
C ARG A 154 -16.41 9.84 -26.70
N ALA A 155 -15.98 10.97 -26.13
CA ALA A 155 -15.34 11.10 -24.82
C ALA A 155 -14.53 9.87 -24.38
N GLY A 156 -13.39 9.69 -25.03
CA GLY A 156 -12.23 8.90 -24.60
C GLY A 156 -12.52 7.75 -23.65
N TRP A 157 -13.07 6.64 -24.16
CA TRP A 157 -12.88 5.33 -23.54
C TRP A 157 -11.39 4.97 -23.60
N VAL A 158 -10.61 5.56 -22.69
CA VAL A 158 -9.22 5.17 -22.46
C VAL A 158 -9.25 3.78 -21.86
N ASP A 159 -8.69 2.80 -22.58
CA ASP A 159 -8.59 1.42 -22.13
C ASP A 159 -8.03 1.40 -20.70
N PRO A 160 -8.80 0.94 -19.70
CA PRO A 160 -8.36 0.89 -18.31
C PRO A 160 -7.04 0.14 -18.12
N ARG A 161 -6.71 -0.80 -19.01
CA ARG A 161 -5.46 -1.57 -18.99
C ARG A 161 -4.23 -0.69 -19.28
N THR A 162 -4.43 0.40 -20.02
CA THR A 162 -3.38 1.37 -20.36
C THR A 162 -3.22 2.46 -19.30
N ARG A 163 -4.20 2.61 -18.39
CA ARG A 163 -4.12 3.62 -17.34
C ARG A 163 -3.04 3.23 -16.32
N PRO A 164 -2.20 4.20 -15.89
CA PRO A 164 -1.37 3.99 -14.73
C PRO A 164 -2.20 3.62 -13.50
N PRO A 165 -1.70 2.69 -12.67
CA PRO A 165 -2.29 2.48 -11.37
C PRO A 165 -2.25 3.83 -10.66
N ALA A 166 -3.41 4.29 -10.19
CA ALA A 166 -3.47 5.53 -9.43
C ALA A 166 -2.71 5.32 -8.13
N LEU A 167 -1.65 6.09 -7.91
CA LEU A 167 -0.93 6.10 -6.65
C LEU A 167 -1.83 6.72 -5.59
N ARG A 168 -2.01 6.01 -4.48
CA ARG A 168 -2.87 6.40 -3.37
C ARG A 168 -2.08 6.32 -2.07
N TYR A 169 -2.57 7.07 -1.10
CA TYR A 169 -1.95 7.20 0.20
C TYR A 169 -3.00 6.94 1.27
N LEU A 170 -2.64 6.16 2.28
CA LEU A 170 -3.34 6.17 3.56
C LEU A 170 -3.10 7.51 4.26
N SER A 171 -3.75 7.74 5.40
CA SER A 171 -3.40 8.87 6.26
C SER A 171 -1.89 8.88 6.54
N ASP A 172 -1.28 10.07 6.64
CA ASP A 172 0.18 10.25 6.72
C ASP A 172 0.88 9.40 7.81
N ASP A 173 0.16 9.13 8.90
CA ASP A 173 0.62 8.34 10.04
C ASP A 173 0.25 6.85 9.96
N VAL A 174 -0.34 6.33 8.88
CA VAL A 174 -0.74 4.91 8.80
C VAL A 174 0.09 4.19 7.76
N VAL A 175 0.75 3.11 8.18
CA VAL A 175 1.64 2.33 7.33
C VAL A 175 1.21 0.88 7.23
N PHE A 176 1.56 0.25 6.11
CA PHE A 176 1.44 -1.20 5.95
C PHE A 176 2.54 -1.91 6.73
N VAL A 177 2.15 -2.86 7.58
CA VAL A 177 3.09 -3.78 8.22
C VAL A 177 3.34 -4.95 7.28
N ASP A 178 4.60 -5.26 7.04
CA ASP A 178 5.03 -6.39 6.22
C ASP A 178 4.40 -7.71 6.76
N PRO A 179 3.55 -8.41 5.98
CA PRO A 179 2.91 -9.65 6.38
C PRO A 179 3.90 -10.81 6.53
N GLY A 180 5.08 -10.72 5.88
CA GLY A 180 6.19 -11.67 6.01
C GLY A 180 7.05 -11.42 7.24
N ARG A 181 7.05 -10.20 7.79
CA ARG A 181 7.61 -9.91 9.11
C ARG A 181 6.58 -10.25 10.19
N GLN A 182 6.31 -11.55 10.38
CA GLN A 182 6.14 -11.97 11.76
C GLN A 182 7.47 -11.65 12.44
N LEU A 183 7.47 -10.67 13.34
CA LEU A 183 8.62 -10.28 14.16
C LEU A 183 8.99 -11.47 15.07
N THR A 184 9.57 -12.54 14.53
CA THR A 184 10.45 -13.40 15.29
C THR A 184 11.68 -12.56 15.57
N ASN A 185 11.65 -11.83 16.69
CA ASN A 185 12.77 -11.08 17.25
C ASN A 185 13.67 -10.43 16.18
N LEU A 186 13.25 -9.29 15.63
CA LEU A 186 14.27 -8.31 15.24
C LEU A 186 14.88 -7.82 16.55
N ASP A 187 15.90 -8.54 16.98
CA ASP A 187 16.93 -8.06 17.86
C ASP A 187 17.29 -6.65 17.36
N ALA A 188 17.03 -5.64 18.18
CA ALA A 188 17.32 -4.23 17.89
C ALA A 188 18.85 -3.95 17.87
N THR A 189 19.64 -4.96 17.55
CA THR A 189 21.07 -5.00 17.74
C THR A 189 21.68 -5.61 16.47
N ASN A 190 22.26 -4.75 15.63
CA ASN A 190 23.10 -5.07 14.47
C ASN A 190 22.39 -5.29 13.11
N VAL A 191 21.77 -4.22 12.59
CA VAL A 191 22.03 -3.88 11.17
C VAL A 191 23.05 -2.75 11.18
N ARG A 192 24.31 -3.09 11.52
CA ARG A 192 25.46 -2.27 11.15
C ARG A 192 25.66 -2.49 9.67
N PHE A 193 25.44 -1.46 8.86
CA PHE A 193 26.07 -1.40 7.54
C PHE A 193 27.58 -1.37 7.77
N ASP A 194 28.23 -2.51 7.60
CA ASP A 194 29.67 -2.59 7.63
C ASP A 194 30.21 -1.97 6.33
N VAL A 195 30.41 -0.65 6.36
CA VAL A 195 31.19 0.10 5.36
C VAL A 195 32.64 0.13 5.85
N SER A 196 33.22 -1.05 6.06
CA SER A 196 34.62 -1.17 6.46
C SER A 196 35.22 -2.46 5.94
N GLN A 197 35.58 -2.48 4.66
CA GLN A 197 36.86 -3.04 4.20
C GLN A 197 37.05 -2.82 2.69
N ARG A 198 37.83 -1.79 2.36
CA ARG A 198 38.61 -1.77 1.13
C ARG A 198 39.94 -1.09 1.43
N ASP A 199 40.83 -1.84 2.07
CA ASP A 199 42.25 -1.52 2.14
C ASP A 199 42.89 -1.88 0.78
N ASP A 200 42.72 -1.00 -0.21
CA ASP A 200 43.47 -1.08 -1.47
C ASP A 200 44.30 0.21 -1.61
N THR A 201 45.50 0.21 -1.02
CA THR A 201 46.56 1.19 -1.30
C THR A 201 47.20 0.90 -2.65
N GLY A 202 46.50 1.27 -3.73
CA GLY A 202 47.03 1.34 -5.10
C GLY A 202 47.07 2.79 -5.60
N PRO A 203 48.00 3.16 -6.51
CA PRO A 203 48.16 4.54 -6.97
C PRO A 203 46.90 5.03 -7.70
N ALA A 204 46.40 6.17 -7.22
CA ALA A 204 45.16 6.80 -7.66
C ALA A 204 45.15 7.12 -9.15
N THR A 205 44.45 6.30 -9.92
CA THR A 205 43.83 6.74 -11.17
C THR A 205 42.48 7.34 -10.78
N MET A 206 42.35 8.67 -10.83
CA MET A 206 41.07 9.34 -10.69
C MET A 206 40.22 9.02 -11.93
N GLU A 207 39.56 7.87 -11.94
CA GLU A 207 38.32 7.74 -12.70
C GLU A 207 37.29 8.62 -11.98
N ILE A 208 36.86 9.70 -12.65
CA ILE A 208 35.58 10.33 -12.35
C ILE A 208 34.51 9.30 -12.78
N GLY A 209 34.37 8.26 -11.98
CA GLY A 209 33.22 7.37 -12.04
C GLY A 209 32.04 8.28 -11.81
N ALA A 210 31.20 8.44 -12.84
CA ALA A 210 29.88 9.01 -12.68
C ALA A 210 29.25 8.23 -11.53
N GLY A 211 29.23 8.84 -10.34
CA GLY A 211 28.58 8.32 -9.17
C GLY A 211 27.12 8.19 -9.56
N GLN A 212 26.76 7.00 -10.04
CA GLN A 212 25.40 6.62 -10.28
C GLN A 212 24.75 6.83 -8.92
N PRO A 213 23.91 7.87 -8.75
CA PRO A 213 23.39 8.20 -7.44
C PRO A 213 22.78 6.93 -6.91
N ASP A 214 23.26 6.52 -5.73
CA ASP A 214 22.89 5.31 -5.02
C ASP A 214 21.48 4.92 -5.42
N SER A 215 21.33 3.76 -6.06
CA SER A 215 20.07 3.16 -6.46
C SER A 215 19.12 3.25 -5.28
N VAL A 216 18.39 4.37 -5.21
CA VAL A 216 17.61 4.81 -4.06
C VAL A 216 16.71 3.65 -3.76
N ALA A 217 16.95 2.96 -2.63
CA ALA A 217 16.37 1.68 -2.27
C ALA A 217 15.01 1.53 -2.92
N LEU A 218 14.98 0.86 -4.08
CA LEU A 218 13.80 0.87 -4.95
C LEU A 218 12.71 0.31 -4.07
N SER A 219 11.75 1.17 -3.72
CA SER A 219 10.63 0.82 -2.86
C SER A 219 9.93 -0.33 -3.55
N HIS A 220 10.26 -1.55 -3.13
CA HIS A 220 9.89 -2.73 -3.88
C HIS A 220 8.41 -2.93 -3.67
N TRP A 221 7.62 -2.50 -4.65
CA TRP A 221 6.19 -2.67 -4.65
C TRP A 221 5.88 -4.14 -4.52
N GLN A 222 5.17 -4.50 -3.45
CA GLN A 222 4.76 -5.86 -3.20
C GLN A 222 3.31 -6.03 -3.61
N GLU A 223 3.01 -7.16 -4.24
CA GLU A 223 1.64 -7.57 -4.53
C GLU A 223 0.97 -8.08 -3.25
N LEU A 224 -0.15 -7.46 -2.87
CA LEU A 224 -0.89 -7.83 -1.67
C LEU A 224 -2.08 -8.74 -1.96
N VAL A 225 -2.90 -8.35 -2.93
CA VAL A 225 -4.13 -9.05 -3.29
C VAL A 225 -4.44 -8.89 -4.77
N VAL A 226 -4.97 -9.94 -5.38
CA VAL A 226 -5.44 -10.02 -6.76
C VAL A 226 -6.93 -10.26 -6.76
N PHE A 227 -7.69 -9.42 -7.45
CA PHE A 227 -9.10 -9.57 -7.74
C PHE A 227 -9.28 -10.07 -9.16
N TYR A 228 -10.07 -11.12 -9.32
CA TYR A 228 -10.34 -11.76 -10.60
C TYR A 228 -11.69 -11.31 -11.18
N PRO A 229 -11.89 -11.37 -12.50
CA PRO A 229 -13.15 -11.01 -13.16
C PRO A 229 -14.38 -11.81 -12.72
N ASN A 230 -14.16 -13.02 -12.20
CA ASN A 230 -15.21 -13.87 -11.64
C ASN A 230 -15.64 -13.48 -10.21
N GLY A 231 -15.12 -12.37 -9.68
CA GLY A 231 -15.43 -11.86 -8.35
C GLY A 231 -14.67 -12.55 -7.20
N ARG A 232 -13.79 -13.50 -7.51
CA ARG A 232 -12.86 -14.12 -6.55
C ARG A 232 -11.65 -13.22 -6.30
N ALA A 233 -10.91 -13.51 -5.24
CA ALA A 233 -9.61 -12.94 -4.95
C ALA A 233 -8.60 -14.04 -4.55
N ASN A 234 -7.32 -13.72 -4.42
CA ASN A 234 -6.43 -14.53 -3.56
C ASN A 234 -6.72 -14.19 -2.09
N SER A 235 -6.51 -15.16 -1.20
CA SER A 235 -6.61 -14.88 0.23
C SER A 235 -5.40 -14.06 0.65
N ALA A 236 -5.64 -12.94 1.33
CA ALA A 236 -4.59 -12.05 1.80
C ALA A 236 -4.87 -11.64 3.25
N ASN A 237 -3.82 -11.53 4.04
CA ASN A 237 -3.84 -11.03 5.40
C ASN A 237 -2.71 -10.01 5.58
N PHE A 238 -3.05 -8.83 6.02
CA PHE A 238 -2.07 -7.78 6.28
C PHE A 238 -2.52 -6.92 7.45
N GLN A 239 -1.60 -6.10 7.95
CA GLN A 239 -1.87 -5.25 9.09
C GLN A 239 -1.55 -3.81 8.73
N LEU A 240 -2.37 -2.90 9.26
CA LEU A 240 -2.10 -1.47 9.28
C LEU A 240 -1.69 -1.10 10.69
N GLU A 241 -0.65 -0.30 10.83
CA GLU A 241 -0.27 0.29 12.12
C GLU A 241 -0.06 1.80 11.98
N ASP A 242 -0.22 2.48 13.09
CA ASP A 242 0.20 3.86 13.25
C ASP A 242 1.53 3.86 14.02
N PRO A 243 2.69 4.09 13.36
CA PRO A 243 3.99 4.06 14.01
C PRO A 243 4.21 5.28 14.93
N SER A 244 3.45 6.35 14.75
CA SER A 244 3.46 7.54 15.61
C SER A 244 2.68 7.28 16.91
N SER A 245 1.72 6.35 16.89
CA SER A 245 0.88 6.03 18.03
C SER A 245 1.62 5.21 19.09
N ARG A 246 1.79 5.80 20.27
CA ARG A 246 2.36 5.12 21.46
C ARG A 246 1.56 3.91 21.93
N SER A 247 0.30 3.78 21.50
CA SER A 247 -0.53 2.66 21.90
C SER A 247 -0.24 1.36 21.14
N GLY A 248 0.44 1.41 19.99
CA GLY A 248 0.75 0.20 19.22
C GLY A 248 -0.49 -0.51 18.67
N TYR A 249 -1.57 0.22 18.38
CA TYR A 249 -2.77 -0.38 17.79
C TYR A 249 -2.49 -0.87 16.38
N ARG A 250 -2.99 -2.06 16.06
CA ARG A 250 -2.93 -2.64 14.72
C ARG A 250 -4.31 -3.03 14.25
N ILE A 251 -4.60 -2.82 12.97
CA ILE A 251 -5.80 -3.34 12.33
C ILE A 251 -5.38 -4.42 11.36
N LYS A 252 -5.85 -5.64 11.58
CA LYS A 252 -5.69 -6.74 10.66
C LYS A 252 -6.80 -6.67 9.62
N VAL A 253 -6.41 -6.66 8.36
CA VAL A 253 -7.30 -6.70 7.22
C VAL A 253 -7.14 -8.08 6.57
N GLN A 254 -8.26 -8.76 6.38
CA GLN A 254 -8.29 -10.08 5.76
C GLN A 254 -9.21 -10.05 4.54
N VAL A 255 -8.67 -10.46 3.39
CA VAL A 255 -9.44 -10.68 2.16
C VAL A 255 -9.66 -12.17 1.99
N ARG A 256 -10.91 -12.58 1.83
CA ARG A 256 -11.28 -13.99 1.60
C ARG A 256 -11.18 -14.32 0.11
N GLY A 257 -10.41 -15.34 -0.25
CA GLY A 257 -10.19 -15.65 -1.67
C GLY A 257 -11.46 -16.07 -2.45
N LEU A 258 -12.36 -16.83 -1.84
CA LEU A 258 -13.56 -17.30 -2.57
C LEU A 258 -14.53 -16.17 -2.93
N THR A 259 -14.65 -15.17 -2.08
CA THR A 259 -15.68 -14.12 -2.20
C THR A 259 -15.11 -12.74 -2.47
N GLY A 260 -13.79 -12.55 -2.34
CA GLY A 260 -13.16 -11.23 -2.33
C GLY A 260 -13.67 -10.33 -1.20
N ALA A 261 -14.33 -10.89 -0.18
CA ALA A 261 -14.88 -10.11 0.92
C ALA A 261 -13.77 -9.72 1.91
N THR A 262 -13.73 -8.44 2.26
CA THR A 262 -12.75 -7.87 3.19
C THR A 262 -13.34 -7.73 4.59
N THR A 263 -12.70 -8.36 5.57
CA THR A 263 -13.02 -8.23 6.99
C THR A 263 -11.89 -7.48 7.70
N MET A 264 -12.27 -6.64 8.68
CA MET A 264 -11.31 -5.89 9.49
C MET A 264 -11.46 -6.36 10.94
N GLU A 265 -10.31 -6.59 11.58
CA GLU A 265 -10.21 -7.01 12.97
C GLU A 265 -9.25 -6.04 13.66
N VAL A 266 -9.72 -5.41 14.74
CA VAL A 266 -8.85 -4.58 15.57
C VAL A 266 -8.02 -5.53 16.44
N VAL A 267 -6.72 -5.60 16.16
CA VAL A 267 -5.79 -6.39 16.97
C VAL A 267 -5.35 -5.49 18.11
N GLN A 268 -5.84 -5.81 19.30
CA GLN A 268 -5.40 -5.12 20.51
C GLN A 268 -3.93 -5.50 20.76
N PRO A 269 -3.04 -4.54 21.06
CA PRO A 269 -1.67 -4.87 21.44
C PRO A 269 -1.72 -5.77 22.69
N PRO A 270 -0.79 -6.74 22.80
CA PRO A 270 -0.73 -7.60 23.97
C PRO A 270 -0.62 -6.73 25.24
N PRO A 271 -1.22 -7.15 26.36
CA PRO A 271 -1.17 -6.41 27.60
C PRO A 271 0.30 -6.10 27.97
N PRO A 272 0.60 -4.90 28.50
CA PRO A 272 1.97 -4.51 28.85
C PRO A 272 2.65 -5.45 29.86
N ASP A 273 1.88 -6.23 30.63
CA ASP A 273 2.41 -7.22 31.57
C ASP A 273 3.02 -8.45 30.88
N GLU A 274 2.65 -8.73 29.63
CA GLU A 274 3.18 -9.84 28.82
C GLU A 274 4.53 -9.49 28.15
N MET A 275 4.93 -8.20 28.16
CA MET A 275 6.22 -7.74 27.66
C MET A 275 7.37 -7.91 28.67
N LYS A 276 7.11 -8.39 29.90
CA LYS A 276 8.13 -8.45 30.95
C LYS A 276 9.09 -9.65 30.89
N ASP A 277 8.81 -10.65 30.05
CA ASP A 277 9.71 -11.78 29.82
C ASP A 277 9.79 -12.15 28.34
N PRO A 278 10.72 -11.57 27.55
CA PRO A 278 10.93 -11.97 26.15
C PRO A 278 11.29 -13.46 25.97
N ASN A 279 11.61 -14.17 27.06
CA ASN A 279 11.88 -15.61 27.07
C ASN A 279 10.66 -16.49 27.42
N ALA A 280 9.56 -15.95 27.98
CA ALA A 280 8.42 -16.77 28.40
C ALA A 280 7.60 -17.33 27.22
N ALA A 281 7.61 -16.66 26.06
CA ALA A 281 6.94 -17.15 24.84
C ALA A 281 7.60 -18.41 24.25
N THR A 282 8.87 -18.67 24.58
CA THR A 282 9.61 -19.86 24.10
C THR A 282 9.39 -21.07 25.00
N GLU A 283 9.14 -20.87 26.30
CA GLU A 283 9.00 -21.98 27.26
C GLU A 283 7.68 -22.76 27.14
N ASN A 284 6.59 -22.11 26.72
CA ASN A 284 5.29 -22.80 26.58
C ASN A 284 5.15 -23.69 25.34
N LYS A 285 6.12 -23.66 24.40
CA LYS A 285 6.11 -24.55 23.23
C LYS A 285 6.85 -25.87 23.46
N SER A 286 7.72 -25.97 24.46
CA SER A 286 8.42 -27.23 24.81
C SER A 286 7.59 -28.14 25.73
N LEU A 287 6.69 -27.57 26.54
CA LEU A 287 5.84 -28.33 27.47
C LEU A 287 4.65 -29.05 26.79
N VAL A 288 4.25 -28.63 25.58
CA VAL A 288 3.21 -29.35 24.80
C VAL A 288 3.81 -30.54 24.03
N GLY A 289 5.11 -30.51 23.72
CA GLY A 289 5.82 -31.62 23.06
C GLY A 289 6.01 -32.86 23.95
N ASN A 290 6.16 -32.69 25.26
CA ASN A 290 6.43 -33.81 26.17
C ASN A 290 5.19 -34.45 26.80
N ARG A 291 4.00 -33.86 26.65
CA ARG A 291 2.74 -34.49 27.12
C ARG A 291 2.14 -35.50 26.13
N ALA A 292 2.50 -35.43 24.84
CA ALA A 292 2.02 -36.41 23.85
C ALA A 292 2.70 -37.78 23.99
N VAL A 293 3.96 -37.83 24.45
CA VAL A 293 4.72 -39.08 24.56
C VAL A 293 4.29 -39.90 25.78
N ASN A 294 3.99 -39.25 26.92
CA ASN A 294 3.59 -39.97 28.14
C ASN A 294 2.16 -40.52 28.15
N ASN A 295 1.32 -40.15 27.17
CA ASN A 295 -0.05 -40.66 27.04
C ASN A 295 -0.19 -41.81 26.02
N MET A 296 0.84 -42.12 25.22
CA MET A 296 0.82 -43.30 24.35
C MET A 296 1.19 -44.59 25.09
N GLU A 297 2.01 -44.54 26.15
CA GLU A 297 2.39 -45.74 26.90
C GLU A 297 1.29 -46.27 27.84
N ARG A 298 0.29 -45.46 28.22
CA ARG A 298 -0.80 -45.91 29.11
C ARG A 298 -1.99 -46.54 28.40
N ASN A 299 -2.09 -46.44 27.07
CA ASN A 299 -3.25 -46.95 26.33
C ASN A 299 -3.00 -48.30 25.62
N ALA A 300 -1.82 -48.89 25.76
CA ALA A 300 -1.50 -50.19 25.16
C ALA A 300 -1.88 -51.42 26.03
N VAL A 301 -2.46 -51.23 27.23
CA VAL A 301 -2.72 -52.34 28.19
C VAL A 301 -4.21 -52.67 28.38
N SER A 302 -5.13 -52.18 27.53
CA SER A 302 -6.57 -52.44 27.75
C SER A 302 -7.42 -52.77 26.52
N ALA A 303 -6.84 -53.37 25.48
CA ALA A 303 -7.61 -53.87 24.34
C ALA A 303 -7.30 -55.35 24.02
N SER A 304 -7.48 -56.22 25.00
CA SER A 304 -7.74 -57.66 24.78
C SER A 304 -9.17 -57.93 25.24
N GLY A 305 -10.12 -57.69 24.35
CA GLY A 305 -11.56 -57.80 24.63
C GLY A 305 -12.32 -58.07 23.34
N ASN A 306 -12.50 -59.37 23.06
CA ASN A 306 -13.39 -59.93 22.05
C ASN A 306 -14.80 -59.31 22.14
N PRO A 307 -15.46 -58.99 21.00
CA PRO A 307 -16.74 -59.64 20.80
C PRO A 307 -17.00 -60.08 19.35
N SER A 308 -17.36 -61.36 19.26
CA SER A 308 -18.12 -62.00 18.19
C SER A 308 -19.51 -61.36 17.98
N ASN A 309 -20.02 -61.53 16.75
CA ASN A 309 -21.43 -61.38 16.32
C ASN A 309 -21.92 -59.92 16.17
N ASN A 310 -22.76 -59.52 15.22
CA ASN A 310 -23.77 -60.26 14.46
C ASN A 310 -24.37 -59.37 13.35
N PHE A 311 -24.98 -60.05 12.38
CA PHE A 311 -26.10 -59.64 11.51
C PHE A 311 -25.95 -58.58 10.41
N ASN A 312 -25.77 -59.09 9.18
CA ASN A 312 -26.66 -58.90 8.02
C ASN A 312 -27.84 -57.93 8.20
N ARG A 313 -27.90 -56.86 7.39
CA ARG A 313 -29.18 -56.35 6.88
C ARG A 313 -29.05 -55.84 5.45
N ALA A 314 -29.89 -56.45 4.62
CA ALA A 314 -29.96 -56.30 3.18
C ALA A 314 -30.41 -54.92 2.72
N SER A 315 -29.97 -54.64 1.50
CA SER A 315 -30.38 -53.65 0.53
C SER A 315 -31.89 -53.67 0.23
N GLU A 316 -32.49 -52.48 0.21
CA GLU A 316 -33.70 -52.17 -0.55
C GLU A 316 -33.49 -50.86 -1.34
N PRO A 317 -33.85 -50.81 -2.63
CA PRO A 317 -33.96 -49.56 -3.38
C PRO A 317 -35.43 -49.10 -3.40
N VAL A 318 -35.66 -47.81 -3.12
CA VAL A 318 -36.95 -47.14 -3.37
C VAL A 318 -36.87 -46.40 -4.71
N ARG A 319 -37.96 -46.56 -5.47
CA ARG A 319 -38.22 -46.11 -6.83
C ARG A 319 -38.14 -44.59 -7.02
#